data_AF-A0A257WUC5-F1
#
_entry.id   AF-A0A257WUC5-F1
#
_cell.length_a   1.000
_cell.length_b   1.000
_cell.length_c   1.000
_cell.angle_alpha   90.00
_cell.angle_beta   90.00
_cell.angle_gamma   90.00
#
_symmetry.space_group_name_H-M   'P 1'
#
loop_
_entity.id
_entity.type
_entity.pdbx_description
1 polymer ?
#
loop_
_entity_poly.entity_id
_entity_poly.type
_entity_poly.pdbx_seq_one_letter_code
_entity_poly.pdbx_strand_id
1 'polypeptide(L)'
;YLDSLTDQIARAAWTRFQAIEAAGGIVKALETSLIADAVAATRAGQEATFADKSRKILGVTVFPNAEDKAAEVESVDPSAFAVKGPDPRLPGPDSTCPPMTPTRFAAAFEGA
;
A
#
# COMPACT_ATOMS: atom_id res chain seq x y z
N TYR A 1 23.20 15.21 -3.76
CA TYR A 1 21.79 15.03 -3.35
C TYR A 1 21.25 13.67 -3.77
N LEU A 2 21.31 13.30 -5.05
CA LEU A 2 20.84 11.98 -5.50
C LEU A 2 21.62 10.84 -4.85
N ASP A 3 22.95 10.86 -4.91
CA ASP A 3 23.78 9.79 -4.32
C ASP A 3 23.54 9.63 -2.81
N SER A 4 23.40 10.76 -2.10
CA SER A 4 23.08 10.76 -0.68
C SER A 4 21.67 10.22 -0.38
N LEU A 5 20.69 10.48 -1.24
CA LEU A 5 19.33 9.96 -1.06
C LEU A 5 19.29 8.46 -1.36
N THR A 6 20.00 8.02 -2.40
CA THR A 6 20.15 6.60 -2.74
C THR A 6 20.78 5.82 -1.58
N ASP A 7 21.88 6.32 -0.99
CA ASP A 7 22.52 5.67 0.18
C ASP A 7 21.57 5.62 1.39
N GLN A 8 20.82 6.70 1.66
CA GLN A 8 19.83 6.72 2.74
C GLN A 8 18.71 5.68 2.54
N ILE A 9 18.18 5.56 1.33
CA ILE A 9 17.15 4.56 1.00
C ILE A 9 17.73 3.16 1.17
N ALA A 10 18.95 2.92 0.67
CA ALA A 10 19.61 1.63 0.79
C ALA A 10 19.82 1.22 2.27
N ARG A 11 20.31 2.13 3.11
CA ARG A 11 20.49 1.87 4.55
C ARG A 11 19.16 1.62 5.26
N ALA A 12 18.14 2.43 4.97
CA ALA A 12 16.82 2.26 5.59
C ALA A 12 16.19 0.91 5.19
N ALA A 13 16.27 0.53 3.92
CA ALA A 13 15.79 -0.76 3.43
C ALA A 13 16.57 -1.92 4.04
N TRP A 14 17.90 -1.81 4.15
CA TRP A 14 18.75 -2.85 4.74
C TRP A 14 18.41 -3.12 6.21
N THR A 15 18.19 -2.07 7.00
CA THR A 15 17.73 -2.22 8.40
C THR A 15 16.41 -2.98 8.49
N ARG A 16 15.44 -2.68 7.61
CA ARG A 16 14.15 -3.37 7.58
C ARG A 16 14.29 -4.82 7.14
N PHE A 17 15.15 -5.09 6.16
CA PHE A 17 15.48 -6.44 5.74
C PHE A 17 16.05 -7.27 6.89
N GLN A 18 17.02 -6.73 7.63
CA GLN A 18 17.60 -7.40 8.80
C GLN A 18 16.57 -7.67 9.89
N ALA A 19 15.59 -6.77 10.11
CA ALA A 19 14.51 -7.00 11.06
C ALA A 19 13.59 -8.17 10.62
N ILE A 20 13.33 -8.32 9.32
CA ILE A 20 12.56 -9.44 8.77
C ILE A 20 13.33 -10.76 8.96
N GLU A 21 14.63 -10.78 8.64
CA GLU A 21 15.48 -11.96 8.84
C GLU A 21 15.56 -12.36 10.32
N ALA A 22 15.73 -11.38 11.21
CA ALA A 22 15.74 -11.62 12.66
C ALA A 22 14.41 -12.16 13.21
N ALA A 23 13.28 -11.85 12.54
CA ALA A 23 11.97 -12.39 12.87
C ALA A 23 11.73 -13.83 12.36
N GLY A 24 12.73 -14.45 11.72
CA GLY A 24 12.62 -15.80 11.15
C GLY A 24 12.32 -15.82 9.65
N GLY A 25 12.60 -14.72 8.95
CA GLY A 25 12.42 -14.61 7.50
C GLY A 25 11.04 -14.12 7.07
N ILE A 26 10.85 -13.95 5.76
CA ILE A 26 9.68 -13.29 5.17
C ILE A 26 8.35 -13.96 5.51
N VAL A 27 8.28 -15.30 5.46
CA VAL A 27 7.04 -16.04 5.77
C VAL A 27 6.64 -15.80 7.21
N LYS A 28 7.59 -15.90 8.15
CA LYS A 28 7.29 -15.69 9.56
C LYS A 28 6.89 -14.26 9.86
N ALA A 29 7.54 -13.27 9.22
CA ALA A 29 7.19 -11.87 9.35
C ALA A 29 5.78 -11.52 8.80
N LEU A 30 5.31 -12.25 7.78
CA LEU A 30 3.94 -12.14 7.28
C LEU A 30 2.93 -12.78 8.23
N GLU A 31 3.24 -13.97 8.77
CA GLU A 31 2.39 -14.68 9.73
C GLU A 31 2.22 -13.91 11.05
N THR A 32 3.28 -13.26 11.53
CA THR A 32 3.25 -12.47 12.77
C THR A 32 2.71 -11.05 12.57
N SER A 33 2.20 -10.71 11.39
CA SER A 33 1.67 -9.38 11.03
C SER A 33 2.71 -8.25 11.04
N LEU A 34 4.00 -8.52 11.26
CA LEU A 34 5.06 -7.50 11.33
C LEU A 34 5.06 -6.56 10.11
N ILE A 35 4.84 -7.12 8.92
CA ILE A 35 4.77 -6.34 7.67
C ILE A 35 3.44 -5.60 7.56
N ALA A 36 2.32 -6.28 7.85
CA ALA A 36 1.00 -5.69 7.77
C ALA A 36 0.87 -4.47 8.70
N ASP A 37 1.39 -4.57 9.93
CA ASP A 37 1.37 -3.50 10.93
C ASP A 37 2.23 -2.31 10.50
N ALA A 38 3.41 -2.56 9.92
CA ALA A 38 4.29 -1.50 9.42
C ALA A 38 3.63 -0.73 8.25
N VAL A 39 2.95 -1.45 7.35
CA VAL A 39 2.20 -0.85 6.23
C VAL A 39 1.00 -0.06 6.76
N ALA A 40 0.23 -0.63 7.70
CA ALA A 40 -0.93 0.01 8.30
C ALA A 40 -0.55 1.31 9.04
N ALA A 41 0.53 1.29 9.83
CA ALA A 41 1.04 2.49 10.51
C ALA A 41 1.48 3.58 9.52
N THR A 42 2.19 3.20 8.46
CA THR A 42 2.60 4.14 7.41
C THR A 42 1.38 4.75 6.73
N ARG A 43 0.39 3.91 6.39
CA ARG A 43 -0.86 4.33 5.75
C ARG A 43 -1.62 5.31 6.64
N ALA A 44 -1.83 4.98 7.91
CA ALA A 44 -2.54 5.84 8.87
C ALA A 44 -1.87 7.21 9.01
N GLY A 45 -0.53 7.24 9.08
CA GLY A 45 0.22 8.50 9.10
C GLY A 45 0.01 9.33 7.83
N GLN A 46 0.01 8.69 6.66
CA GLN A 46 -0.21 9.39 5.39
C GLN A 46 -1.64 9.91 5.26
N GLU A 47 -2.64 9.09 5.62
CA GLU A 47 -4.06 9.47 5.63
C GLU A 47 -4.29 10.69 6.54
N ALA A 48 -3.68 10.73 7.73
CA ALA A 48 -3.73 11.88 8.62
C ALA A 48 -3.15 13.15 7.95
N THR A 49 -1.99 13.05 7.28
CA THR A 49 -1.38 14.20 6.58
C THR A 49 -2.19 14.69 5.37
N PHE A 50 -2.99 13.82 4.75
CA PHE A 50 -3.90 14.25 3.69
C PHE A 50 -5.15 14.90 4.27
N ALA A 51 -5.69 14.35 5.37
CA ALA A 51 -6.86 14.88 6.06
C ALA A 51 -6.60 16.29 6.62
N ASP A 52 -5.43 16.53 7.20
CA ASP A 52 -5.03 17.86 7.72
C ASP A 52 -4.48 18.80 6.64
N LYS A 53 -4.40 18.35 5.38
CA LYS A 53 -3.91 19.09 4.20
C LYS A 53 -2.43 19.52 4.27
N SER A 54 -1.65 19.00 5.22
CA SER A 54 -0.18 19.17 5.23
C SER A 54 0.45 18.52 3.99
N ARG A 55 -0.12 17.40 3.55
CA ARG A 55 0.19 16.75 2.29
C ARG A 55 -0.93 17.02 1.29
N LYS A 56 -0.55 17.43 0.08
CA LYS A 56 -1.46 18.03 -0.90
C LYS A 56 -1.70 17.08 -2.08
N ILE A 57 -2.97 16.93 -2.45
CA ILE A 57 -3.40 16.34 -3.70
C ILE A 57 -4.07 17.46 -4.48
N LEU A 58 -3.41 17.92 -5.54
CA LEU A 58 -3.92 19.02 -6.37
C LEU A 58 -5.25 18.61 -7.01
N GLY A 59 -6.24 19.51 -7.00
CA GLY A 59 -7.58 19.24 -7.51
C GLY A 59 -8.47 18.44 -6.56
N VAL A 60 -7.91 17.92 -5.45
CA VAL A 60 -8.66 17.12 -4.46
C VAL A 60 -8.63 17.80 -3.09
N THR A 61 -7.47 17.84 -2.42
CA THR A 61 -7.34 18.48 -1.11
C THR A 61 -6.97 19.97 -1.20
N VAL A 62 -6.40 20.39 -2.33
CA VAL A 62 -6.02 21.78 -2.60
C VAL A 62 -6.52 22.20 -3.98
N PHE A 63 -7.25 23.31 -4.01
CA PHE A 63 -7.96 23.83 -5.19
C PHE A 63 -8.92 22.80 -5.81
N PRO A 64 -9.88 22.25 -5.03
CA PRO A 64 -10.89 21.34 -5.58
C PRO A 64 -11.73 22.06 -6.64
N ASN A 65 -12.02 21.36 -7.74
CA ASN A 65 -12.91 21.85 -8.77
C ASN A 65 -14.37 21.63 -8.34
N ALA A 66 -15.13 22.70 -8.11
CA ALA A 66 -16.54 22.60 -7.74
C ALA A 66 -17.43 22.05 -8.86
N GLU A 67 -16.95 22.07 -10.11
CA GLU A 67 -17.66 21.56 -11.28
C GLU A 67 -17.16 20.17 -11.71
N ASP A 68 -16.39 19.47 -10.88
CA ASP A 68 -15.92 18.13 -11.20
C ASP A 68 -17.09 17.18 -11.42
N LYS A 69 -17.00 16.42 -12.51
CA LYS A 69 -17.99 15.41 -12.89
C LYS A 69 -17.35 14.04 -12.73
N ALA A 70 -18.16 13.05 -12.36
CA ALA A 70 -17.71 11.67 -12.38
C ALA A 70 -17.16 11.33 -13.77
N ALA A 71 -15.95 10.77 -13.81
CA ALA A 71 -15.36 10.32 -15.06
C ALA A 71 -16.23 9.20 -15.65
N GLU A 72 -16.50 9.28 -16.95
CA GLU A 72 -17.07 8.15 -17.68
C GLU A 72 -16.02 7.04 -17.71
N VAL A 73 -16.37 5.89 -17.14
CA VAL A 73 -15.51 4.70 -17.10
C VAL A 73 -16.17 3.57 -17.88
N GLU A 74 -15.35 2.83 -18.62
CA GLU A 74 -15.82 1.61 -19.27
C GLU A 74 -16.11 0.55 -18.20
N SER A 75 -17.27 -0.11 -18.31
CA SER A 75 -17.56 -1.28 -17.48
C SER A 75 -16.81 -2.46 -18.06
N VAL A 76 -15.71 -2.80 -17.42
CA VAL A 76 -14.87 -3.93 -17.81
C VAL A 76 -15.34 -5.18 -17.07
N ASP A 77 -15.57 -6.28 -17.79
CA ASP A 77 -15.75 -7.59 -17.17
C ASP A 77 -14.39 -8.06 -16.61
N PRO A 78 -14.19 -8.10 -15.27
CA PRO A 78 -12.90 -8.48 -14.70
C PRO A 78 -12.55 -9.93 -15.03
N SER A 79 -13.55 -10.79 -15.28
CA SER A 79 -13.32 -12.20 -15.61
C SER A 79 -12.70 -12.39 -16.99
N ALA A 80 -12.92 -11.45 -17.92
CA ALA A 80 -12.30 -11.46 -19.24
C ALA A 80 -10.76 -11.30 -19.18
N PHE A 81 -10.23 -10.74 -18.09
CA PHE A 81 -8.79 -10.52 -17.86
C PHE A 81 -8.23 -11.42 -16.75
N ALA A 82 -9.08 -12.22 -16.11
CA ALA A 82 -8.68 -13.09 -15.03
C ALA A 82 -7.81 -14.23 -15.57
N VAL A 83 -6.53 -14.23 -15.21
CA VAL A 83 -5.66 -15.38 -15.45
C VAL A 83 -5.78 -16.32 -14.26
N LYS A 84 -5.93 -17.63 -14.52
CA LYS A 84 -5.94 -18.62 -13.44
C LYS A 84 -4.61 -18.52 -12.68
N GLY A 85 -4.68 -18.10 -11.43
CA GLY A 85 -3.52 -18.07 -10.54
C GLY A 85 -2.95 -19.48 -10.33
N PRO A 86 -1.68 -19.59 -9.89
CA PRO A 86 -1.13 -20.85 -9.44
C PRO A 86 -2.02 -21.46 -8.33
N ASP A 87 -1.98 -22.79 -8.18
CA ASP A 87 -2.68 -23.45 -7.07
C ASP A 87 -2.16 -22.87 -5.74
N PRO A 88 -3.03 -22.31 -4.89
CA PRO A 88 -2.61 -21.80 -3.59
C PRO A 88 -2.11 -22.90 -2.65
N ARG A 89 -2.42 -24.17 -2.91
CA ARG A 89 -1.90 -25.30 -2.12
C ARG A 89 -0.52 -25.72 -2.59
N LEU A 90 0.47 -25.41 -1.77
CA LEU A 90 1.82 -25.98 -1.84
C LEU A 90 1.98 -27.10 -0.81
N PRO A 91 2.88 -28.08 -1.02
CA PRO A 91 3.18 -29.08 0.00
C PRO A 91 3.69 -28.43 1.29
N GLY A 92 3.04 -28.71 2.41
CA GLY A 92 3.43 -28.16 3.72
C GLY A 92 2.22 -27.83 4.60
N PRO A 93 2.44 -27.39 5.84
CA PRO A 93 1.39 -26.81 6.66
C PRO A 93 0.88 -25.50 6.05
N ASP A 94 -0.41 -25.21 6.26
CA ASP A 94 -1.00 -23.95 5.83
C ASP A 94 -0.38 -22.77 6.60
N SER A 95 -0.02 -21.70 5.89
CA SER A 95 0.37 -20.41 6.46
C SER A 95 -0.74 -19.39 6.25
N THR A 96 -0.92 -18.49 7.20
CA THR A 96 -1.91 -17.40 7.12
C THR A 96 -1.25 -16.07 7.40
N CYS A 97 -1.63 -15.02 6.67
CA CYS A 97 -1.22 -13.65 6.97
C CYS A 97 -2.42 -12.69 6.82
N PRO A 98 -2.41 -11.55 7.52
CA PRO A 98 -3.42 -10.53 7.30
C PRO A 98 -3.39 -10.02 5.86
N PRO A 99 -4.55 -9.88 5.18
CA PRO A 99 -4.58 -9.30 3.86
C PRO A 99 -4.23 -7.81 3.92
N MET A 100 -3.39 -7.35 2.99
CA MET A 100 -3.12 -5.93 2.80
C MET A 100 -3.96 -5.41 1.64
N THR A 101 -4.94 -4.56 1.93
CA THR A 101 -5.83 -4.01 0.92
C THR A 101 -5.16 -2.87 0.16
N PRO A 102 -5.19 -2.86 -1.19
CA PRO A 102 -4.79 -1.70 -1.98
C PRO A 102 -5.59 -0.46 -1.59
N THR A 103 -4.96 0.71 -1.67
CA THR A 103 -5.57 1.97 -1.22
C THR A 103 -5.32 3.07 -2.25
N ARG A 104 -6.27 4.01 -2.33
CA ARG A 104 -6.13 5.26 -3.09
C ARG A 104 -6.22 6.38 -2.06
N PHE A 105 -5.19 7.21 -1.95
CA PHE A 105 -5.18 8.29 -0.94
C PHE A 105 -6.26 9.35 -1.17
N ALA A 106 -6.75 9.49 -2.40
CA ALA A 106 -7.87 10.39 -2.72
C ALA A 106 -9.25 9.82 -2.30
N ALA A 107 -9.37 8.52 -1.98
CA ALA A 107 -10.65 7.85 -1.79
C ALA A 107 -11.55 8.51 -0.74
N ALA A 108 -10.98 9.06 0.33
CA ALA A 108 -11.74 9.75 1.37
C ALA A 108 -12.35 11.09 0.94
N PHE A 109 -11.94 11.63 -0.21
CA PHE A 109 -12.37 12.92 -0.75
C PHE A 109 -13.19 12.77 -2.05
N GLU A 110 -13.38 11.55 -2.53
CA GLU A 110 -14.13 11.28 -3.75
C GLU A 110 -15.64 11.41 -3.48
N GLY A 111 -16.33 12.22 -4.28
CA GLY A 111 -17.77 12.47 -4.14
C GLY A 111 -18.15 13.48 -3.04
N ALA A 112 -17.16 14.17 -2.46
CA ALA A 112 -17.35 15.29 -1.53
C ALA A 112 -17.63 16.62 -2.24
#